data_AF-A0A1F6HZ67-F1
#
_entry.id   AF-A0A1F6HZ67-F1
#
_cell.length_a   1.000
_cell.length_b   1.000
_cell.length_c   1.000
_cell.angle_alpha   90.00
_cell.angle_beta   90.00
_cell.angle_gamma   90.00
#
_symmetry.space_group_name_H-M   'P 1'
#
loop_
_entity.id
_entity.type
_entity.pdbx_description
1 polymer ?
#
loop_
_entity_poly.entity_id
_entity_poly.type
_entity_poly.pdbx_seq_one_letter_code
_entity_poly.pdbx_strand_id
1 'polypeptide(L)'
;MKEQTPVAIVQTALSKVFGKAHYFVITVAITLNVLFLYYFILAQRTTWDAFWQSNVAWYAWSQIILSIVNALFVGIAISFLFYVLEKKRQGSESTFLHTLASLFFSSAVTGCSVCSAFLLPTLGIAASLTAFPFGGLEIKLFSAIILLYAIWQYSKSILGLCEIPKEKIKSFQLQPLLLLLLFVFTVYAIPRLPVKFRAKTQKNPAVAASINASKSQANAAKVFAQINPVLGYEINIRYKDLGPKMLEMGVIDLDKFKQAYQQSGQPLTPEQEEILTRGSDKKIKISQDNSYFLLNFFWAFGLGNKTKILTEGDMVKYGQGQIGNFASTGGWTLAKGDAINYYSKRALTPLTVEQEDLVSKVASNIYRPCCGNSTAFPDCNHGMALLGVLELMAANGAGEFEMYDAAKYINAFWFPSNYYDIALYFKNKDGKDYKDVDAKLALGKDISSAFGVQTVKKWLTEKGIVEQPPKQKGGCGV
;
A
#
# COMPACT_ATOMS: atom_id res chain seq x y z
N MET A 1 -36.07 35.86 33.10
CA MET A 1 -34.84 35.03 33.01
C MET A 1 -33.87 35.77 32.11
N LYS A 2 -32.67 36.14 32.57
CA LYS A 2 -31.69 36.81 31.69
C LYS A 2 -31.33 35.86 30.55
N GLU A 3 -31.44 36.31 29.30
CA GLU A 3 -30.89 35.59 28.15
C GLU A 3 -29.40 35.37 28.40
N GLN A 4 -29.02 34.14 28.72
CA GLN A 4 -27.61 33.78 28.83
C GLN A 4 -27.04 33.70 27.42
N THR A 5 -25.94 34.40 27.18
CA THR A 5 -25.22 34.30 25.90
C THR A 5 -24.69 32.88 25.69
N PRO A 6 -24.54 32.41 24.43
CA PRO A 6 -23.95 31.10 24.14
C PRO A 6 -22.61 30.86 24.85
N VAL A 7 -21.79 31.90 25.00
CA VAL A 7 -20.51 31.86 25.71
C VAL A 7 -20.72 31.63 27.20
N ALA A 8 -21.66 32.33 27.84
CA ALA A 8 -21.96 32.15 29.26
C ALA A 8 -22.49 30.74 29.59
N ILE A 9 -23.28 30.15 28.68
CA ILE A 9 -23.77 28.77 28.78
C ILE A 9 -22.61 27.78 28.79
N VAL A 10 -21.68 27.90 27.84
CA VAL A 10 -20.51 27.01 27.75
C VAL A 10 -19.58 27.20 28.95
N GLN A 11 -19.30 28.44 29.36
CA GLN A 11 -18.45 28.72 30.52
C GLN A 11 -19.01 28.11 31.81
N THR A 12 -20.31 28.26 32.05
CA THR A 12 -20.95 27.69 33.24
C THR A 12 -20.92 26.16 33.21
N ALA A 13 -21.15 25.55 32.04
CA ALA A 13 -21.05 24.11 31.87
C ALA A 13 -19.62 23.59 32.08
N LEU A 14 -18.60 24.29 31.55
CA LEU A 14 -17.19 23.97 31.76
C LEU A 14 -16.85 23.95 33.25
N SER A 15 -17.19 25.01 33.99
CA SER A 15 -16.96 25.08 35.44
C SER A 15 -17.66 23.96 36.20
N LYS A 16 -18.88 23.58 35.78
CA LYS A 16 -19.66 22.50 36.40
C LYS A 16 -19.07 21.12 36.15
N VAL A 17 -18.63 20.82 34.92
CA VAL A 17 -18.02 19.53 34.56
C VAL A 17 -16.63 19.41 35.18
N PHE A 18 -15.79 20.42 35.03
CA PHE A 18 -14.41 20.40 35.50
C PHE A 18 -14.23 20.71 36.98
N GLY A 19 -15.33 21.03 37.70
CA GLY A 19 -15.34 20.99 39.17
C GLY A 19 -15.06 19.58 39.74
N LYS A 20 -15.22 18.53 38.92
CA LYS A 20 -14.81 17.15 39.25
C LYS A 20 -13.49 16.82 38.55
N ALA A 21 -12.45 16.53 39.32
CA ALA A 21 -11.08 16.31 38.82
C ALA A 21 -10.95 15.19 37.76
N HIS A 22 -11.77 14.13 37.83
CA HIS A 22 -11.68 13.02 36.87
C HIS A 22 -12.06 13.43 35.43
N TYR A 23 -12.96 14.41 35.23
CA TYR A 23 -13.28 14.88 33.87
C TYR A 23 -12.12 15.65 33.25
N PHE A 24 -11.31 16.34 34.06
CA PHE A 24 -10.07 16.96 33.60
C PHE A 24 -9.07 15.90 33.12
N VAL A 25 -8.87 14.84 33.91
CA VAL A 25 -7.98 13.71 33.54
C VAL A 25 -8.44 13.03 32.26
N ILE A 26 -9.75 12.76 32.11
CA ILE A 26 -10.32 12.16 30.90
C ILE A 26 -10.08 13.05 29.69
N THR A 27 -10.30 14.36 29.81
CA THR A 27 -10.05 15.32 28.72
C THR A 27 -8.60 15.28 28.28
N VAL A 28 -7.65 15.38 29.22
CA VAL A 28 -6.21 15.36 28.92
C VAL A 28 -5.81 14.04 28.26
N ALA A 29 -6.26 12.90 28.80
CA ALA A 29 -5.95 11.58 28.27
C ALA A 29 -6.43 11.43 26.82
N ILE A 30 -7.68 11.83 26.53
CA ILE A 30 -8.25 11.77 25.18
C ILE A 30 -7.48 12.70 24.23
N THR A 31 -7.22 13.94 24.64
CA THR A 31 -6.49 14.91 23.82
C THR A 31 -5.09 14.40 23.45
N LEU A 32 -4.35 13.83 24.41
CA LEU A 32 -3.01 13.26 24.16
C LEU A 32 -3.08 12.05 23.22
N ASN A 33 -4.07 11.17 23.38
CA ASN A 33 -4.24 10.02 22.49
C ASN A 33 -4.57 10.43 21.06
N VAL A 34 -5.43 11.44 20.87
CA VAL A 34 -5.76 11.99 19.54
C VAL A 34 -4.53 12.64 18.91
N LEU A 35 -3.74 13.42 19.67
CA LEU A 35 -2.49 14.00 19.18
C LEU A 35 -1.46 12.93 18.80
N PHE A 36 -1.33 11.88 19.60
CA PHE A 36 -0.46 10.75 19.29
C PHE A 36 -0.89 10.05 17.99
N LEU A 37 -2.19 9.83 17.81
CA LEU A 37 -2.73 9.26 16.57
C LEU A 37 -2.40 10.16 15.35
N TYR A 38 -2.51 11.48 15.49
CA TYR A 38 -2.17 12.41 14.42
C TYR A 38 -0.68 12.33 14.05
N TYR A 39 0.19 12.28 15.05
CA TYR A 39 1.64 12.11 14.86
C TYR A 39 1.97 10.76 14.22
N PHE A 40 1.39 9.66 14.71
CA PHE A 40 1.60 8.32 14.19
C PHE A 40 1.23 8.22 12.70
N ILE A 41 0.09 8.79 12.30
CA ILE A 41 -0.35 8.81 10.90
C ILE A 41 0.57 9.68 10.03
N LEU A 42 1.04 10.82 10.55
CA LEU A 42 2.01 11.66 9.85
C LEU A 42 3.32 10.91 9.60
N ALA A 43 3.84 10.22 10.62
CA ALA A 43 5.11 9.48 10.59
C ALA A 43 5.11 8.28 9.61
N GLN A 44 3.93 7.71 9.29
CA GLN A 44 3.81 6.68 8.27
C GLN A 44 3.96 7.20 6.82
N ARG A 45 3.84 8.52 6.61
CA ARG A 45 3.76 9.14 5.27
C ARG A 45 4.87 10.12 4.97
N THR A 46 5.38 10.82 5.99
CA THR A 46 6.41 11.85 5.86
C THR A 46 7.23 11.95 7.13
N THR A 47 8.42 12.53 7.05
CA THR A 47 9.17 12.99 8.22
C THR A 47 8.78 14.42 8.59
N TRP A 48 9.09 14.83 9.83
CA TRP A 48 8.94 16.22 10.26
C TRP A 48 9.74 17.18 9.39
N ASP A 49 10.98 16.84 9.05
CA ASP A 49 11.84 17.68 8.22
C ASP A 49 11.27 17.85 6.81
N ALA A 50 10.83 16.75 6.19
CA ALA A 50 10.20 16.79 4.88
C ALA A 50 8.89 17.61 4.90
N PHE A 51 8.12 17.53 6.00
CA PHE A 51 6.91 18.33 6.18
C PHE A 51 7.23 19.83 6.23
N TRP A 52 8.23 20.26 6.99
CA TRP A 52 8.64 21.67 7.08
C TRP A 52 9.34 22.19 5.82
N GLN A 53 10.06 21.34 5.11
CA GLN A 53 10.73 21.70 3.87
C GLN A 53 9.72 21.86 2.72
N SER A 54 8.68 21.03 2.66
CA SER A 54 7.68 21.06 1.59
C SER A 54 6.63 22.16 1.75
N ASN A 55 6.37 22.58 2.99
CA ASN A 55 5.28 23.50 3.32
C ASN A 55 5.78 24.90 3.70
N VAL A 56 4.97 25.92 3.40
CA VAL A 56 5.22 27.27 3.92
C VAL A 56 4.91 27.31 5.42
N ALA A 57 5.63 28.17 6.15
CA ALA A 57 5.57 28.21 7.61
C ALA A 57 4.14 28.47 8.13
N TRP A 58 3.39 29.40 7.52
CA TRP A 58 2.03 29.70 7.96
C TRP A 58 1.12 28.48 7.86
N TYR A 59 1.21 27.70 6.78
CA TYR A 59 0.39 26.51 6.57
C TYR A 59 0.76 25.41 7.56
N ALA A 60 2.06 25.15 7.75
CA ALA A 60 2.55 24.16 8.70
C ALA A 60 2.09 24.48 10.14
N TRP A 61 2.21 25.75 10.56
CA TRP A 61 1.73 26.18 11.87
C TRP A 61 0.20 26.10 12.00
N SER A 62 -0.56 26.52 10.98
CA SER A 62 -2.02 26.37 10.98
C SER A 62 -2.45 24.90 11.10
N GLN A 63 -1.74 23.97 10.45
CA GLN A 63 -2.02 22.54 10.55
C GLN A 63 -1.82 22.01 11.97
N ILE A 64 -0.72 22.41 12.63
CA ILE A 64 -0.40 22.00 14.01
C ILE A 64 -1.41 22.59 14.99
N ILE A 65 -1.66 23.90 14.90
CA ILE A 65 -2.57 24.61 15.82
C ILE A 65 -3.99 24.04 15.71
N LEU A 66 -4.53 23.88 14.50
CA LEU A 66 -5.87 23.31 14.33
C LEU A 66 -5.95 21.86 14.78
N SER A 67 -4.87 21.09 14.67
CA SER A 67 -4.82 19.73 15.21
C SER A 67 -4.89 19.72 16.74
N ILE A 68 -4.17 20.61 17.41
CA ILE A 68 -4.23 20.76 18.87
C ILE A 68 -5.63 21.21 19.32
N VAL A 69 -6.20 22.21 18.65
CA VAL A 69 -7.54 22.72 18.96
C VAL A 69 -8.60 21.63 18.78
N ASN A 70 -8.57 20.88 17.68
CA ASN A 70 -9.51 19.77 17.45
C ASN A 70 -9.35 18.68 18.51
N ALA A 71 -8.12 18.26 18.83
CA ALA A 71 -7.87 17.24 19.85
C ALA A 71 -8.37 17.67 21.23
N LEU A 72 -8.24 18.96 21.58
CA LEU A 72 -8.78 19.53 22.81
C LEU A 72 -10.32 19.50 22.80
N PHE A 73 -10.95 19.94 21.70
CA PHE A 73 -12.41 19.93 21.61
C PHE A 73 -13.01 18.52 21.63
N VAL A 74 -12.33 17.52 21.04
CA VAL A 74 -12.72 16.10 21.17
C VAL A 74 -12.69 15.66 22.64
N GLY A 75 -11.64 16.00 23.38
CA GLY A 75 -11.52 15.70 24.81
C GLY A 75 -12.64 16.32 25.65
N ILE A 76 -12.95 17.61 25.41
CA ILE A 76 -14.02 18.34 26.10
C ILE A 76 -15.38 17.74 25.75
N ALA A 77 -15.65 17.50 24.46
CA ALA A 77 -16.93 16.96 24.00
C ALA A 77 -17.22 15.56 24.59
N ILE A 78 -16.21 14.68 24.65
CA ILE A 78 -16.36 13.34 25.25
C ILE A 78 -16.56 13.45 26.77
N SER A 79 -15.85 14.35 27.45
CA SER A 79 -16.04 14.56 28.89
C SER A 79 -17.43 15.11 29.22
N PHE A 80 -17.94 16.02 28.39
CA PHE A 80 -19.31 16.54 28.52
C PHE A 80 -20.35 15.44 28.29
N LEU A 81 -20.12 14.58 27.29
CA LEU A 81 -20.97 13.42 27.04
C LEU A 81 -20.97 12.47 28.25
N PHE A 82 -19.80 12.13 28.79
CA PHE A 82 -19.69 11.27 29.98
C PHE A 82 -20.36 11.88 31.21
N TYR A 83 -20.25 13.19 31.42
CA TYR A 83 -20.96 13.89 32.49
C TYR A 83 -22.49 13.77 32.35
N VAL A 84 -23.01 13.98 31.13
CA VAL A 84 -24.44 13.82 30.85
C VAL A 84 -24.90 12.37 31.06
N LEU A 85 -24.09 11.39 30.67
CA LEU A 85 -24.38 9.97 30.86
C LEU A 85 -24.34 9.54 32.33
N GLU A 86 -23.36 10.01 33.11
CA GLU A 86 -23.27 9.76 34.56
C GLU A 86 -24.52 10.29 35.27
N LYS A 87 -24.98 11.49 34.89
CA LYS A 87 -26.21 12.08 35.43
C LYS A 87 -27.48 11.36 35.00
N LYS A 88 -27.53 10.78 33.79
CA LYS A 88 -28.64 9.90 33.35
C LYS A 88 -28.64 8.54 34.05
N ARG A 89 -27.47 7.99 34.34
CA ARG A 89 -27.30 6.68 35.01
C ARG A 89 -27.79 6.70 36.46
N GLN A 90 -27.90 7.88 37.08
CA GLN A 90 -28.58 8.08 38.37
C GLN A 90 -30.12 7.88 38.30
N GLY A 91 -30.70 7.52 37.14
CA GLY A 91 -32.14 7.32 36.97
C GLY A 91 -32.61 6.19 36.05
N SER A 92 -31.75 5.32 35.50
CA SER A 92 -32.17 4.13 34.74
C SER A 92 -30.97 3.23 34.41
N GLU A 93 -31.14 1.92 34.64
CA GLU A 93 -30.24 0.87 34.15
C GLU A 93 -30.51 0.56 32.67
N SER A 94 -29.45 0.23 31.94
CA SER A 94 -29.42 -0.20 30.53
C SER A 94 -29.31 0.93 29.47
N THR A 95 -28.07 1.25 29.06
CA THR A 95 -27.77 1.66 27.66
C THR A 95 -26.26 1.75 27.33
N PHE A 96 -25.43 0.79 27.76
CA PHE A 96 -24.00 0.80 27.36
C PHE A 96 -23.82 0.55 25.84
N LEU A 97 -24.57 -0.40 25.28
CA LEU A 97 -24.46 -0.81 23.87
C LEU A 97 -24.98 0.23 22.86
N HIS A 98 -26.08 0.93 23.14
CA HIS A 98 -26.59 1.99 22.23
C HIS A 98 -25.77 3.28 22.32
N THR A 99 -25.08 3.52 23.43
CA THR A 99 -24.16 4.66 23.57
C THR A 99 -22.87 4.41 22.80
N LEU A 100 -22.34 3.17 22.81
CA LEU A 100 -21.20 2.79 21.99
C LEU A 100 -21.52 2.84 20.49
N ALA A 101 -22.73 2.44 20.09
CA ALA A 101 -23.21 2.53 18.72
C ALA A 101 -23.40 3.99 18.24
N SER A 102 -23.83 4.90 19.12
CA SER A 102 -23.91 6.33 18.80
C SER A 102 -22.56 7.04 18.84
N LEU A 103 -21.59 6.56 19.63
CA LEU A 103 -20.17 6.92 19.53
C LEU A 103 -19.56 6.44 18.22
N PHE A 104 -19.90 5.24 17.76
CA PHE A 104 -19.48 4.72 16.44
C PHE A 104 -20.10 5.53 15.30
N PHE A 105 -21.41 5.83 15.36
CA PHE A 105 -22.07 6.69 14.38
C PHE A 105 -21.57 8.13 14.43
N SER A 106 -21.24 8.68 15.59
CA SER A 106 -20.61 10.01 15.70
C SER A 106 -19.19 9.98 15.10
N SER A 107 -18.39 8.93 15.36
CA SER A 107 -17.06 8.75 14.75
C SER A 107 -17.11 8.44 13.24
N ALA A 108 -18.24 7.95 12.73
CA ALA A 108 -18.49 7.70 11.31
C ALA A 108 -19.11 8.91 10.59
N VAL A 109 -19.88 9.77 11.30
CA VAL A 109 -20.57 10.95 10.74
C VAL A 109 -19.73 12.21 10.89
N THR A 110 -19.04 12.41 12.02
CA THR A 110 -17.85 13.25 12.06
C THR A 110 -16.71 12.38 11.60
N GLY A 111 -16.64 12.15 10.28
CA GLY A 111 -15.54 11.44 9.65
C GLY A 111 -14.27 11.91 10.33
N CYS A 112 -13.62 11.00 11.04
CA CYS A 112 -12.40 11.26 11.77
C CYS A 112 -11.54 12.06 10.78
N SER A 113 -11.39 13.37 11.00
CA SER A 113 -10.90 14.31 9.98
C SER A 113 -9.46 13.99 9.58
N VAL A 114 -8.85 13.10 10.35
CA VAL A 114 -7.56 12.48 10.13
C VAL A 114 -7.66 11.20 9.30
N CYS A 115 -8.66 10.36 9.52
CA CYS A 115 -8.95 9.26 8.60
C CYS A 115 -9.35 9.81 7.22
N SER A 116 -10.16 10.85 7.11
CA SER A 116 -10.55 11.38 5.78
C SER A 116 -9.37 12.06 5.09
N ALA A 117 -8.63 12.94 5.77
CA ALA A 117 -7.49 13.63 5.16
C ALA A 117 -6.33 12.69 4.79
N PHE A 118 -6.19 11.52 5.44
CA PHE A 118 -5.09 10.59 5.17
C PHE A 118 -5.50 9.29 4.44
N LEU A 119 -6.75 8.80 4.56
CA LEU A 119 -7.26 7.67 3.75
C LEU A 119 -7.62 8.09 2.33
N LEU A 120 -8.03 9.34 2.10
CA LEU A 120 -8.30 9.83 0.74
C LEU A 120 -7.04 9.73 -0.14
N PRO A 121 -5.85 10.18 0.32
CA PRO A 121 -4.59 9.91 -0.38
C PRO A 121 -4.29 8.43 -0.68
N THR A 122 -4.68 7.50 0.20
CA THR A 122 -4.45 6.06 0.00
C THR A 122 -5.40 5.40 -0.98
N LEU A 123 -6.58 5.98 -1.19
CA LEU A 123 -7.58 5.52 -2.17
C LEU A 123 -7.35 6.15 -3.56
N GLY A 124 -6.16 6.68 -3.85
CA GLY A 124 -5.88 7.37 -5.11
C GLY A 124 -6.44 8.80 -5.18
N ILE A 125 -6.98 9.30 -4.08
CA ILE A 125 -7.57 10.65 -3.96
C ILE A 125 -6.55 11.61 -3.31
N ALA A 126 -5.25 11.43 -3.54
CA ALA A 126 -4.23 12.40 -3.10
C ALA A 126 -4.42 13.76 -3.81
N ALA A 127 -5.06 13.76 -4.98
CA ALA A 127 -5.50 14.95 -5.68
C ALA A 127 -6.66 15.71 -5.00
N SER A 128 -7.41 15.11 -4.05
CA SER A 128 -8.56 15.77 -3.42
C SER A 128 -8.15 16.91 -2.51
N LEU A 129 -7.14 16.75 -1.66
CA LEU A 129 -6.73 17.79 -0.72
C LEU A 129 -6.06 18.97 -1.41
N THR A 130 -5.35 18.74 -2.52
CA THR A 130 -4.85 19.81 -3.39
C THR A 130 -5.95 20.55 -4.16
N ALA A 131 -7.16 19.96 -4.23
CA ALA A 131 -8.30 20.63 -4.83
C ALA A 131 -8.88 21.69 -3.89
N PHE A 132 -8.70 21.56 -2.57
CA PHE A 132 -9.12 22.56 -1.59
C PHE A 132 -8.19 23.80 -1.60
N PRO A 133 -8.72 25.03 -1.60
CA PRO A 133 -7.96 26.29 -1.62
C PRO A 133 -6.90 26.44 -0.53
N PHE A 134 -7.10 25.83 0.64
CA PHE A 134 -6.19 25.87 1.79
C PHE A 134 -5.63 24.49 2.13
N GLY A 135 -5.58 23.57 1.16
CA GLY A 135 -4.87 22.30 1.32
C GLY A 135 -5.40 21.42 2.47
N GLY A 136 -6.72 21.46 2.73
CA GLY A 136 -7.37 20.66 3.76
C GLY A 136 -7.51 21.34 5.13
N LEU A 137 -7.00 22.57 5.32
CA LEU A 137 -7.24 23.35 6.56
C LEU A 137 -8.74 23.62 6.77
N GLU A 138 -9.52 23.72 5.69
CA GLU A 138 -10.96 23.94 5.73
C GLU A 138 -11.69 22.79 6.41
N ILE A 139 -11.25 21.56 6.19
CA ILE A 139 -11.82 20.36 6.81
C ILE A 139 -11.55 20.39 8.32
N LYS A 140 -10.33 20.78 8.73
CA LYS A 140 -9.98 20.91 10.14
C LYS A 140 -10.73 22.06 10.83
N LEU A 141 -10.94 23.17 10.12
CA LEU A 141 -11.73 24.29 10.62
C LEU A 141 -13.20 23.89 10.79
N PHE A 142 -13.78 23.20 9.81
CA PHE A 142 -15.15 22.70 9.87
C PHE A 142 -15.35 21.69 11.00
N SER A 143 -14.39 20.78 11.19
CA SER A 143 -14.32 19.87 12.34
C SER A 143 -14.35 20.63 13.67
N ALA A 144 -13.56 21.70 13.81
CA ALA A 144 -13.55 22.51 15.02
C ALA A 144 -14.89 23.20 15.29
N ILE A 145 -15.56 23.70 14.24
CA ILE A 145 -16.89 24.34 14.35
C ILE A 145 -17.95 23.33 14.79
N ILE A 146 -17.96 22.12 14.21
CA ILE A 146 -18.88 21.05 14.61
C ILE A 146 -18.67 20.67 16.08
N LEU A 147 -17.42 20.52 16.49
CA LEU A 147 -17.11 20.17 17.88
C LEU A 147 -17.53 21.28 18.85
N LEU A 148 -17.33 22.55 18.50
CA LEU A 148 -17.85 23.69 19.28
C LEU A 148 -19.37 23.66 19.39
N TYR A 149 -20.07 23.36 18.30
CA TYR A 149 -21.52 23.21 18.32
C TYR A 149 -21.97 22.04 19.22
N ALA A 150 -21.27 20.90 19.16
CA ALA A 150 -21.55 19.75 20.02
C ALA A 150 -21.33 20.09 21.50
N ILE A 151 -20.23 20.78 21.84
CA ILE A 151 -19.95 21.26 23.20
C ILE A 151 -21.05 22.21 23.68
N TRP A 152 -21.48 23.16 22.84
CA TRP A 152 -22.58 24.06 23.17
C TRP A 152 -23.90 23.31 23.41
N GLN A 153 -24.21 22.32 22.58
CA GLN A 153 -25.43 21.51 22.75
C GLN A 153 -25.38 20.69 24.05
N TYR A 154 -24.26 20.04 24.36
CA TYR A 154 -24.09 19.34 25.62
C TYR A 154 -24.14 20.30 26.82
N SER A 155 -23.64 21.53 26.69
CA SER A 155 -23.70 22.55 27.75
C SER A 155 -25.14 22.83 28.18
N LYS A 156 -26.08 22.91 27.23
CA LYS A 156 -27.51 23.07 27.55
C LYS A 156 -28.05 21.90 28.34
N SER A 157 -27.70 20.66 27.97
CA SER A 157 -28.10 19.46 28.71
C SER A 157 -27.50 19.42 30.12
N ILE A 158 -26.24 19.82 30.28
CA ILE A 158 -25.53 19.87 31.58
C ILE A 158 -26.17 20.87 32.55
N LEU A 159 -26.67 22.00 32.02
CA LEU A 159 -27.32 23.05 32.78
C LEU A 159 -28.83 22.83 32.98
N GLY A 160 -29.42 21.80 32.36
CA GLY A 160 -30.87 21.56 32.44
C GLY A 160 -31.71 22.57 31.65
N LEU A 161 -31.10 23.30 30.70
CA LEU A 161 -31.77 24.28 29.84
C LEU A 161 -32.57 23.64 28.70
N CYS A 162 -32.44 22.33 28.51
CA CYS A 162 -33.31 21.54 27.65
C CYS A 162 -33.92 20.40 28.47
N GLU A 163 -35.25 20.28 28.47
CA GLU A 163 -35.90 19.06 28.93
C GLU A 163 -35.52 17.92 27.97
N ILE A 164 -35.08 16.80 28.55
CA ILE A 164 -34.73 15.60 27.80
C ILE A 164 -36.06 15.01 27.29
N PRO A 165 -36.27 14.85 25.97
CA PRO A 165 -37.53 14.34 25.45
C PRO A 165 -37.77 12.93 26.00
N LYS A 166 -38.82 12.75 26.81
CA LYS A 166 -39.38 11.45 27.13
C LYS A 166 -40.30 11.08 25.97
N GLU A 167 -39.87 10.11 25.18
CA GLU A 167 -40.58 9.44 24.07
C GLU A 167 -40.65 10.10 22.67
N LYS A 168 -40.49 9.19 21.69
CA LYS A 168 -40.63 9.21 20.22
C LYS A 168 -39.98 10.36 19.45
N ILE A 169 -38.89 10.00 18.77
CA ILE A 169 -38.23 10.72 17.68
C ILE A 169 -39.25 11.01 16.57
N LYS A 170 -39.94 12.14 16.65
CA LYS A 170 -40.68 12.76 15.54
C LYS A 170 -40.41 14.25 15.55
N SER A 171 -39.26 14.63 15.00
CA SER A 171 -39.01 15.94 14.41
C SER A 171 -37.60 15.90 13.82
N PHE A 172 -37.51 15.69 12.51
CA PHE A 172 -36.28 15.92 11.78
C PHE A 172 -36.09 17.45 11.77
N GLN A 173 -35.35 17.98 12.74
CA GLN A 173 -35.09 19.42 12.82
C GLN A 173 -34.43 19.87 11.51
N LEU A 174 -34.91 20.96 10.92
CA LEU A 174 -34.43 21.47 9.62
C LEU A 174 -32.93 21.86 9.66
N GLN A 175 -32.42 22.20 10.84
CA GLN A 175 -31.05 22.69 11.08
C GLN A 175 -29.94 21.67 10.71
N PRO A 176 -29.96 20.41 11.17
CA PRO A 176 -28.97 19.41 10.75
C PRO A 176 -29.02 19.07 9.26
N LEU A 177 -30.20 19.09 8.62
CA LEU A 177 -30.31 18.92 7.17
C LEU A 177 -29.66 20.10 6.42
N LEU A 178 -29.85 21.32 6.90
CA LEU A 178 -29.27 22.53 6.31
C LEU A 178 -27.74 22.55 6.46
N LEU A 179 -27.22 22.11 7.61
CA LEU A 179 -25.77 21.94 7.84
C LEU A 179 -25.17 20.84 6.94
N LEU A 180 -25.89 19.73 6.72
CA LEU A 180 -25.46 18.67 5.80
C LEU A 180 -25.48 19.14 4.34
N LEU A 181 -26.53 19.84 3.91
CA LEU A 181 -26.62 20.40 2.56
C LEU A 181 -25.55 21.47 2.33
N LEU A 182 -25.29 22.32 3.32
CA LEU A 182 -24.18 23.28 3.29
C LEU A 182 -22.84 22.56 3.17
N PHE A 183 -22.61 21.48 3.93
CA PHE A 183 -21.39 20.69 3.85
C PHE A 183 -21.20 20.06 2.48
N VAL A 184 -22.23 19.40 1.94
CA VAL A 184 -22.20 18.80 0.59
C VAL A 184 -21.94 19.85 -0.47
N PHE A 185 -22.63 20.99 -0.40
CA PHE A 185 -22.41 22.12 -1.31
C PHE A 185 -20.99 22.66 -1.19
N THR A 186 -20.47 22.82 0.02
CA THR A 186 -19.12 23.33 0.29
C THR A 186 -18.05 22.38 -0.26
N VAL A 187 -18.15 21.08 0.00
CA VAL A 187 -17.25 20.04 -0.52
C VAL A 187 -17.30 19.97 -2.05
N TYR A 188 -18.46 20.23 -2.66
CA TYR A 188 -18.61 20.25 -4.12
C TYR A 188 -18.09 21.55 -4.75
N ALA A 189 -18.41 22.71 -4.18
CA ALA A 189 -18.18 24.02 -4.78
C ALA A 189 -16.74 24.51 -4.57
N ILE A 190 -16.17 24.30 -3.39
CA ILE A 190 -14.84 24.82 -3.03
C ILE A 190 -13.71 24.30 -3.95
N PRO A 191 -13.66 23.00 -4.31
CA PRO A 191 -12.66 22.50 -5.24
C PRO A 191 -12.70 23.14 -6.64
N ARG A 192 -13.85 23.68 -7.04
CA ARG A 192 -14.09 24.31 -8.35
C ARG A 192 -13.81 25.82 -8.35
N LEU A 193 -13.39 26.40 -7.22
CA LEU A 193 -13.00 27.81 -7.19
C LEU A 193 -11.81 28.09 -8.10
N PRO A 194 -11.79 29.24 -8.80
CA PRO A 194 -10.68 29.63 -9.66
C PRO A 194 -9.33 29.58 -8.94
N VAL A 195 -8.29 29.14 -9.64
CA VAL A 195 -6.93 28.93 -9.10
C VAL A 195 -6.38 30.18 -8.39
N LYS A 196 -6.78 31.39 -8.83
CA LYS A 196 -6.39 32.67 -8.22
C LYS A 196 -6.80 32.85 -6.74
N PHE A 197 -7.79 32.10 -6.25
CA PHE A 197 -8.24 32.15 -4.86
C PHE A 197 -7.62 31.06 -3.98
N ARG A 198 -6.73 30.22 -4.52
CA ARG A 198 -6.05 29.18 -3.75
C ARG A 198 -4.83 29.74 -3.04
N ALA A 199 -4.73 29.49 -1.74
CA ALA A 199 -3.59 29.89 -0.94
C ALA A 199 -2.36 29.05 -1.32
N LYS A 200 -1.19 29.69 -1.35
CA LYS A 200 0.09 28.98 -1.52
C LYS A 200 0.43 28.25 -0.22
N THR A 201 0.01 27.00 -0.10
CA THR A 201 0.24 26.14 1.09
C THR A 201 1.59 25.42 1.05
N GLN A 202 2.17 25.29 -0.15
CA GLN A 202 3.48 24.69 -0.38
C GLN A 202 4.48 25.76 -0.80
N LYS A 203 5.75 25.58 -0.41
CA LYS A 203 6.83 26.42 -0.94
C LYS A 203 6.92 26.13 -2.44
N ASN A 204 6.85 27.15 -3.29
CA ASN A 204 6.90 27.01 -4.75
C ASN A 204 8.07 26.08 -5.14
N PRO A 205 7.83 24.92 -5.79
CA PRO A 205 8.89 24.06 -6.32
C PRO A 205 9.50 24.62 -7.62
N ALA A 206 9.21 25.87 -7.99
CA ALA A 206 9.41 26.39 -9.34
C ALA A 206 10.75 27.12 -9.58
N VAL A 207 11.71 27.15 -8.64
CA VAL A 207 13.03 27.78 -8.87
C VAL A 207 14.21 26.84 -8.60
N ALA A 208 14.00 25.70 -7.94
CA ALA A 208 15.02 24.64 -7.85
C ALA A 208 14.86 23.53 -8.91
N ALA A 209 13.70 23.45 -9.59
CA ALA A 209 13.39 22.34 -10.50
C ALA A 209 13.71 22.61 -11.97
N SER A 210 13.82 23.85 -12.46
CA SER A 210 13.89 24.08 -13.92
C SER A 210 15.30 23.97 -14.53
N ILE A 211 16.37 23.93 -13.73
CA ILE A 211 17.73 23.68 -14.24
C ILE A 211 18.16 22.22 -14.02
N ASN A 212 17.55 21.50 -13.07
CA ASN A 212 17.88 20.10 -12.77
C ASN A 212 16.86 19.06 -13.26
N ALA A 213 15.62 19.41 -13.63
CA ALA A 213 14.63 18.41 -14.06
C ALA A 213 14.97 17.73 -15.41
N SER A 214 15.63 18.41 -16.35
CA SER A 214 16.05 17.77 -17.60
C SER A 214 17.21 16.77 -17.37
N LYS A 215 18.11 17.07 -16.43
CA LYS A 215 19.18 16.14 -16.01
C LYS A 215 18.66 15.01 -15.12
N SER A 216 17.75 15.26 -14.17
CA SER A 216 17.22 14.22 -13.27
C SER A 216 16.22 13.29 -13.96
N GLN A 217 15.40 13.78 -14.90
CA GLN A 217 14.49 12.91 -15.67
C GLN A 217 15.26 12.07 -16.71
N ALA A 218 16.30 12.63 -17.33
CA ALA A 218 17.23 11.86 -18.17
C ALA A 218 18.04 10.86 -17.35
N ASN A 219 18.45 11.20 -16.13
CA ASN A 219 19.16 10.29 -15.22
C ASN A 219 18.25 9.17 -14.73
N ALA A 220 16.99 9.47 -14.38
CA ALA A 220 16.00 8.47 -14.00
C ALA A 220 15.70 7.49 -15.13
N ALA A 221 15.49 7.99 -16.35
CA ALA A 221 15.33 7.13 -17.53
C ALA A 221 16.59 6.29 -17.80
N LYS A 222 17.78 6.85 -17.59
CA LYS A 222 19.06 6.13 -17.75
C LYS A 222 19.24 5.03 -16.71
N VAL A 223 18.96 5.28 -15.44
CA VAL A 223 19.02 4.28 -14.36
C VAL A 223 17.97 3.19 -14.60
N PHE A 224 16.76 3.58 -14.98
CA PHE A 224 15.69 2.62 -15.29
C PHE A 224 16.04 1.72 -16.48
N ALA A 225 16.67 2.26 -17.53
CA ALA A 225 17.13 1.48 -18.67
C ALA A 225 18.22 0.45 -18.31
N GLN A 226 18.90 0.59 -17.17
CA GLN A 226 19.87 -0.41 -16.70
C GLN A 226 19.18 -1.62 -16.06
N ILE A 227 18.06 -1.42 -15.36
CA ILE A 227 17.33 -2.50 -14.69
C ILE A 227 16.32 -3.18 -15.62
N ASN A 228 15.79 -2.42 -16.56
CA ASN A 228 14.73 -2.83 -17.47
C ASN A 228 15.06 -2.31 -18.88
N PRO A 229 16.04 -2.94 -19.56
CA PRO A 229 16.47 -2.49 -20.89
C PRO A 229 15.32 -2.51 -21.89
N VAL A 230 15.25 -1.47 -22.73
CA VAL A 230 14.20 -1.36 -23.78
C VAL A 230 14.24 -2.55 -24.74
N LEU A 231 15.45 -3.01 -25.06
CA LEU A 231 15.63 -4.19 -25.89
C LEU A 231 15.35 -5.50 -25.15
N GLY A 232 14.97 -5.51 -23.87
CA GLY A 232 14.81 -6.72 -23.07
C GLY A 232 16.13 -7.34 -22.60
N TYR A 233 16.04 -8.45 -21.88
CA TYR A 233 17.16 -9.26 -21.43
C TYR A 233 17.00 -10.69 -21.94
N GLU A 234 17.98 -11.17 -22.72
CA GLU A 234 18.00 -12.53 -23.27
C GLU A 234 18.74 -13.47 -22.30
N ILE A 235 18.09 -14.58 -21.95
CA ILE A 235 18.68 -15.63 -21.12
C ILE A 235 19.13 -16.75 -22.07
N ASN A 236 20.25 -17.39 -21.79
CA ASN A 236 20.79 -18.47 -22.62
C ASN A 236 20.05 -19.81 -22.45
N ILE A 237 18.71 -19.78 -22.54
CA ILE A 237 17.80 -20.93 -22.46
C ILE A 237 16.73 -20.81 -23.56
N ARG A 238 16.13 -21.94 -23.97
CA ARG A 238 15.12 -22.00 -25.05
C ARG A 238 13.84 -22.66 -24.55
N TYR A 239 12.69 -22.32 -25.14
CA TYR A 239 11.40 -22.91 -24.74
C TYR A 239 11.28 -24.39 -25.10
N LYS A 240 11.85 -24.81 -26.24
CA LYS A 240 11.70 -26.16 -26.80
C LYS A 240 10.22 -26.57 -26.80
N ASP A 241 9.89 -27.76 -26.31
CA ASP A 241 8.55 -28.34 -26.22
C ASP A 241 7.86 -28.09 -24.86
N LEU A 242 8.34 -27.13 -24.06
CA LEU A 242 7.88 -26.95 -22.69
C LEU A 242 6.41 -26.49 -22.60
N GLY A 243 5.98 -25.58 -23.48
CA GLY A 243 4.58 -25.18 -23.59
C GLY A 243 3.65 -26.36 -23.88
N PRO A 244 3.88 -27.11 -24.98
CA PRO A 244 3.09 -28.31 -25.30
C PRO A 244 3.02 -29.32 -24.14
N LYS A 245 4.15 -29.58 -23.47
CA LYS A 245 4.18 -30.50 -22.31
C LYS A 245 3.33 -30.01 -21.14
N MET A 246 3.29 -28.71 -20.88
CA MET A 246 2.44 -28.14 -19.82
C MET A 246 0.95 -28.22 -20.15
N LEU A 247 0.57 -28.03 -21.42
CA LEU A 247 -0.81 -28.20 -21.91
C LEU A 247 -1.27 -29.66 -21.86
N GLU A 248 -0.40 -30.57 -22.28
CA GLU A 248 -0.63 -32.02 -22.24
C GLU A 248 -0.82 -32.48 -20.80
N MET A 249 0.05 -32.04 -19.89
CA MET A 249 -0.06 -32.36 -18.47
C MET A 249 -1.35 -31.81 -17.86
N GLY A 250 -1.81 -30.65 -18.31
CA GLY A 250 -2.97 -29.96 -17.75
C GLY A 250 -2.65 -28.94 -16.65
N VAL A 251 -1.35 -28.67 -16.38
CA VAL A 251 -0.95 -27.57 -15.50
C VAL A 251 -1.31 -26.21 -16.12
N ILE A 252 -1.42 -26.15 -17.44
CA ILE A 252 -2.07 -25.05 -18.17
C ILE A 252 -3.31 -25.59 -18.88
N ASP A 253 -4.44 -24.93 -18.65
CA ASP A 253 -5.64 -24.99 -19.46
C ASP A 253 -5.62 -23.82 -20.46
N LEU A 254 -5.53 -24.13 -21.75
CA LEU A 254 -5.32 -23.12 -22.80
C LEU A 254 -6.45 -22.09 -22.85
N ASP A 255 -7.70 -22.53 -22.68
CA ASP A 255 -8.87 -21.65 -22.80
C ASP A 255 -8.95 -20.72 -21.60
N LYS A 256 -8.72 -21.24 -20.38
CA LYS A 256 -8.61 -20.39 -19.18
C LYS A 256 -7.46 -19.40 -19.28
N PHE A 257 -6.31 -19.84 -19.79
CA PHE A 257 -5.13 -18.98 -19.95
C PHE A 257 -5.43 -17.85 -20.95
N LYS A 258 -6.03 -18.15 -22.12
CA LYS A 258 -6.47 -17.12 -23.07
C LYS A 258 -7.49 -16.15 -22.47
N GLN A 259 -8.47 -16.67 -21.75
CA GLN A 259 -9.52 -15.88 -21.12
C GLN A 259 -8.95 -14.91 -20.07
N ALA A 260 -8.05 -15.37 -19.20
CA ALA A 260 -7.41 -14.53 -18.18
C ALA A 260 -6.64 -13.36 -18.83
N TYR A 261 -5.92 -13.62 -19.91
CA TYR A 261 -5.16 -12.60 -20.65
C TYR A 261 -6.08 -11.58 -21.32
N GLN A 262 -7.18 -12.04 -21.93
CA GLN A 262 -8.21 -11.17 -22.47
C GLN A 262 -8.82 -10.25 -21.39
N GLN A 263 -9.14 -10.81 -20.21
CA GLN A 263 -9.72 -10.06 -19.09
C GLN A 263 -8.75 -9.05 -18.47
N SER A 264 -7.45 -9.36 -18.47
CA SER A 264 -6.40 -8.44 -18.00
C SER A 264 -6.10 -7.28 -18.97
N GLY A 265 -6.74 -7.25 -20.15
CA GLY A 265 -6.48 -6.27 -21.19
C GLY A 265 -5.16 -6.47 -21.94
N GLN A 266 -4.58 -7.67 -21.83
CA GLN A 266 -3.33 -8.06 -22.48
C GLN A 266 -3.51 -9.41 -23.19
N PRO A 267 -4.29 -9.50 -24.29
CA PRO A 267 -4.52 -10.75 -24.99
C PRO A 267 -3.19 -11.38 -25.45
N LEU A 268 -3.15 -12.71 -25.52
CA LEU A 268 -1.95 -13.41 -26.01
C LEU A 268 -1.64 -12.99 -27.44
N THR A 269 -0.36 -12.74 -27.67
CA THR A 269 0.15 -12.54 -29.03
C THR A 269 0.21 -13.88 -29.78
N PRO A 270 0.19 -13.88 -31.13
CA PRO A 270 0.36 -15.11 -31.91
C PRO A 270 1.62 -15.90 -31.55
N GLU A 271 2.71 -15.21 -31.23
CA GLU A 271 3.97 -15.84 -30.80
C GLU A 271 3.84 -16.53 -29.44
N GLN A 272 3.14 -15.92 -28.48
CA GLN A 272 2.88 -16.54 -27.17
C GLN A 272 1.97 -17.76 -27.29
N GLU A 273 0.97 -17.71 -28.17
CA GLU A 273 0.13 -18.88 -28.47
C GLU A 273 0.94 -20.00 -29.14
N GLU A 274 1.86 -19.66 -30.04
CA GLU A 274 2.75 -20.63 -30.68
C GLU A 274 3.71 -21.28 -29.67
N ILE A 275 4.32 -20.50 -28.78
CA ILE A 275 5.16 -21.00 -27.68
C ILE A 275 4.39 -22.02 -26.82
N LEU A 276 3.11 -21.75 -26.52
CA LEU A 276 2.27 -22.65 -25.74
C LEU A 276 1.88 -23.92 -26.50
N THR A 277 1.50 -23.81 -27.77
CA THR A 277 0.85 -24.90 -28.53
C THR A 277 1.81 -25.75 -29.35
N ARG A 278 2.90 -25.18 -29.84
CA ARG A 278 3.88 -25.85 -30.71
C ARG A 278 5.28 -25.89 -30.10
N GLY A 279 5.55 -25.03 -29.11
CA GLY A 279 6.89 -24.84 -28.60
C GLY A 279 7.70 -23.85 -29.44
N SER A 280 8.95 -23.62 -29.07
CA SER A 280 9.84 -22.69 -29.77
C SER A 280 11.31 -22.94 -29.46
N ASP A 281 12.14 -23.03 -30.50
CA ASP A 281 13.60 -23.06 -30.33
C ASP A 281 14.20 -21.67 -30.11
N LYS A 282 13.40 -20.60 -30.06
CA LYS A 282 13.93 -19.26 -29.76
C LYS A 282 14.47 -19.22 -28.33
N LYS A 283 15.52 -18.42 -28.14
CA LYS A 283 15.99 -18.09 -26.80
C LYS A 283 14.94 -17.29 -26.05
N ILE A 284 14.87 -17.49 -24.75
CA ILE A 284 13.92 -16.82 -23.87
C ILE A 284 14.45 -15.42 -23.60
N LYS A 285 13.59 -14.44 -23.85
CA LYS A 285 13.92 -13.03 -23.70
C LYS A 285 12.81 -12.35 -22.94
N ILE A 286 13.14 -11.79 -21.78
CA ILE A 286 12.20 -11.03 -20.97
C ILE A 286 12.23 -9.55 -21.39
N SER A 287 11.05 -8.96 -21.56
CA SER A 287 10.84 -7.55 -21.90
C SER A 287 9.66 -7.00 -21.12
N GLN A 288 9.42 -5.69 -21.24
CA GLN A 288 8.24 -5.06 -20.64
C GLN A 288 6.93 -5.62 -21.20
N ASP A 289 6.93 -6.02 -22.47
CA ASP A 289 5.72 -6.48 -23.15
C ASP A 289 5.35 -7.93 -22.82
N ASN A 290 6.33 -8.76 -22.42
CA ASN A 290 6.10 -10.18 -22.17
C ASN A 290 6.41 -10.63 -20.73
N SER A 291 6.79 -9.72 -19.83
CA SER A 291 7.14 -10.07 -18.43
C SER A 291 6.00 -10.78 -17.70
N TYR A 292 4.76 -10.34 -17.95
CA TYR A 292 3.55 -10.98 -17.42
C TYR A 292 3.33 -12.38 -17.99
N PHE A 293 3.55 -12.55 -19.30
CA PHE A 293 3.52 -13.86 -19.95
C PHE A 293 4.54 -14.82 -19.34
N LEU A 294 5.79 -14.37 -19.22
CA LEU A 294 6.87 -15.19 -18.68
C LEU A 294 6.67 -15.52 -17.21
N LEU A 295 6.13 -14.60 -16.40
CA LEU A 295 5.78 -14.88 -15.02
C LEU A 295 4.83 -16.09 -14.94
N ASN A 296 3.74 -16.06 -15.68
CA ASN A 296 2.72 -17.10 -15.63
C ASN A 296 3.18 -18.40 -16.29
N PHE A 297 3.92 -18.31 -17.40
CA PHE A 297 4.52 -19.46 -18.07
C PHE A 297 5.48 -20.21 -17.15
N PHE A 298 6.39 -19.49 -16.49
CA PHE A 298 7.33 -20.10 -15.57
C PHE A 298 6.72 -20.48 -14.23
N TRP A 299 5.66 -19.79 -13.78
CA TRP A 299 4.90 -20.23 -12.61
C TRP A 299 4.28 -21.60 -12.86
N ALA A 300 3.59 -21.80 -13.99
CA ALA A 300 3.06 -23.10 -14.38
C ALA A 300 4.17 -24.17 -14.49
N PHE A 301 5.30 -23.80 -15.09
CA PHE A 301 6.44 -24.71 -15.24
C PHE A 301 7.01 -25.13 -13.88
N GLY A 302 7.37 -24.16 -13.03
CA GLY A 302 7.93 -24.44 -11.70
C GLY A 302 6.96 -25.23 -10.83
N LEU A 303 5.66 -24.93 -10.90
CA LEU A 303 4.64 -25.70 -10.19
C LEU A 303 4.60 -27.17 -10.65
N GLY A 304 4.66 -27.39 -11.97
CA GLY A 304 4.51 -28.71 -12.59
C GLY A 304 5.77 -29.57 -12.57
N ASN A 305 6.95 -28.95 -12.53
CA ASN A 305 8.22 -29.64 -12.66
C ASN A 305 8.61 -30.36 -11.37
N LYS A 306 9.05 -31.61 -11.50
CA LYS A 306 9.48 -32.42 -10.36
C LYS A 306 10.93 -32.08 -9.98
N THR A 307 11.12 -31.59 -8.76
CA THR A 307 12.44 -31.27 -8.14
C THR A 307 12.43 -31.63 -6.67
N LYS A 308 13.60 -31.91 -6.10
CA LYS A 308 13.79 -32.10 -4.65
C LYS A 308 13.37 -30.88 -3.83
N ILE A 309 13.55 -29.66 -4.33
CA ILE A 309 13.15 -28.44 -3.59
C ILE A 309 11.65 -28.46 -3.27
N LEU A 310 10.83 -29.00 -4.18
CA LEU A 310 9.38 -29.06 -4.00
C LEU A 310 8.92 -30.33 -3.27
N THR A 311 9.71 -31.40 -3.23
CA THR A 311 9.32 -32.64 -2.52
C THR A 311 9.93 -32.78 -1.14
N GLU A 312 11.04 -32.09 -0.85
CA GLU A 312 11.84 -32.24 0.36
C GLU A 312 12.23 -30.88 1.00
N GLY A 313 12.04 -29.77 0.28
CA GLY A 313 12.49 -28.45 0.72
C GLY A 313 11.57 -27.73 1.71
N ASP A 314 11.87 -26.45 1.92
CA ASP A 314 11.25 -25.61 2.97
C ASP A 314 9.73 -25.53 2.88
N MET A 315 9.18 -25.52 1.66
CA MET A 315 7.72 -25.46 1.49
C MET A 315 7.01 -26.73 1.99
N VAL A 316 7.63 -27.90 1.87
CA VAL A 316 7.11 -29.16 2.44
C VAL A 316 7.30 -29.16 3.95
N LYS A 317 8.50 -28.80 4.41
CA LYS A 317 8.88 -28.77 5.82
C LYS A 317 7.99 -27.84 6.65
N TYR A 318 7.78 -26.61 6.19
CA TYR A 318 7.01 -25.60 6.90
C TYR A 318 5.53 -25.56 6.49
N GLY A 319 5.16 -26.20 5.38
CA GLY A 319 3.78 -26.26 4.92
C GLY A 319 2.87 -27.16 5.76
N GLN A 320 3.40 -28.06 6.59
CA GLN A 320 2.63 -28.92 7.51
C GLN A 320 1.45 -29.65 6.83
N GLY A 321 1.66 -30.15 5.60
CA GLY A 321 0.62 -30.82 4.81
C GLY A 321 -0.36 -29.88 4.10
N GLN A 322 -0.22 -28.56 4.25
CA GLN A 322 -1.08 -27.54 3.66
C GLN A 322 -0.45 -26.86 2.43
N ILE A 323 0.29 -27.63 1.63
CA ILE A 323 1.03 -27.10 0.47
C ILE A 323 0.08 -26.39 -0.52
N GLY A 324 -1.18 -26.81 -0.62
CA GLY A 324 -2.19 -26.17 -1.47
C GLY A 324 -2.61 -24.75 -1.04
N ASN A 325 -2.26 -24.31 0.17
CA ASN A 325 -2.66 -22.99 0.69
C ASN A 325 -1.66 -21.87 0.37
N PHE A 326 -0.50 -22.20 -0.20
CA PHE A 326 0.48 -21.19 -0.62
C PHE A 326 -0.01 -20.44 -1.86
N ALA A 327 0.43 -19.19 -2.01
CA ALA A 327 0.06 -18.37 -3.16
C ALA A 327 0.58 -18.97 -4.48
N SER A 328 1.70 -19.68 -4.46
CA SER A 328 2.25 -20.40 -5.62
C SER A 328 1.47 -21.65 -6.04
N THR A 329 0.58 -22.17 -5.21
CA THR A 329 -0.19 -23.38 -5.48
C THR A 329 -1.68 -23.03 -5.56
N GLY A 330 -2.30 -22.65 -4.44
CA GLY A 330 -3.72 -22.28 -4.37
C GLY A 330 -4.07 -21.03 -5.18
N GLY A 331 -3.09 -20.17 -5.47
CA GLY A 331 -3.27 -19.01 -6.36
C GLY A 331 -3.30 -19.37 -7.85
N TRP A 332 -2.89 -20.58 -8.25
CA TRP A 332 -2.87 -20.98 -9.64
C TRP A 332 -4.23 -21.56 -10.08
N THR A 333 -5.04 -20.75 -10.75
CA THR A 333 -6.41 -21.13 -11.16
C THR A 333 -6.52 -21.56 -12.63
N LEU A 334 -5.41 -21.47 -13.37
CA LEU A 334 -5.34 -21.69 -14.82
C LEU A 334 -5.04 -23.15 -15.20
N ALA A 335 -5.13 -24.10 -14.26
CA ALA A 335 -4.96 -25.52 -14.52
C ALA A 335 -6.29 -26.21 -14.90
N LYS A 336 -6.18 -27.41 -15.48
CA LYS A 336 -7.29 -28.36 -15.66
C LYS A 336 -7.62 -29.00 -14.32
N GLY A 337 -8.53 -28.39 -13.56
CA GLY A 337 -8.83 -28.79 -12.17
C GLY A 337 -7.87 -28.15 -11.16
N ASP A 338 -7.77 -28.73 -9.96
CA ASP A 338 -7.00 -28.11 -8.87
C ASP A 338 -5.49 -28.15 -9.11
N ALA A 339 -4.83 -27.00 -8.90
CA ALA A 339 -3.39 -26.83 -9.09
C ALA A 339 -2.52 -27.81 -8.29
N ILE A 340 -2.96 -28.19 -7.08
CA ILE A 340 -2.22 -29.12 -6.23
C ILE A 340 -2.06 -30.50 -6.88
N ASN A 341 -2.95 -30.89 -7.80
CA ASN A 341 -2.85 -32.13 -8.56
C ASN A 341 -1.70 -32.12 -9.58
N TYR A 342 -1.08 -30.96 -9.79
CA TYR A 342 0.07 -30.74 -10.68
C TYR A 342 1.36 -30.42 -9.94
N TYR A 343 1.29 -30.20 -8.63
CA TYR A 343 2.45 -29.87 -7.81
C TYR A 343 3.54 -30.94 -7.91
N SER A 344 4.71 -30.55 -8.42
CA SER A 344 5.89 -31.41 -8.58
C SER A 344 5.58 -32.75 -9.28
N LYS A 345 4.62 -32.74 -10.21
CA LYS A 345 3.99 -33.97 -10.73
C LYS A 345 4.86 -34.75 -11.71
N ARG A 346 5.54 -34.05 -12.64
CA ARG A 346 6.31 -34.69 -13.72
C ARG A 346 7.65 -34.00 -13.87
N ALA A 347 8.71 -34.76 -14.13
CA ALA A 347 9.99 -34.21 -14.53
C ALA A 347 9.88 -33.65 -15.97
N LEU A 348 9.31 -32.46 -16.11
CA LEU A 348 9.21 -31.74 -17.38
C LEU A 348 10.59 -31.44 -17.95
N THR A 349 11.52 -31.10 -17.06
CA THR A 349 12.95 -30.98 -17.33
C THR A 349 13.70 -31.72 -16.23
N PRO A 350 14.12 -32.98 -16.46
CA PRO A 350 14.89 -33.75 -15.49
C PRO A 350 16.22 -33.09 -15.17
N LEU A 351 16.60 -33.08 -13.89
CA LEU A 351 17.88 -32.55 -13.40
C LEU A 351 18.75 -33.69 -12.87
N THR A 352 20.06 -33.58 -13.07
CA THR A 352 21.08 -34.38 -12.38
C THR A 352 21.19 -33.95 -10.92
N VAL A 353 21.87 -34.76 -10.10
CA VAL A 353 22.08 -34.43 -8.68
C VAL A 353 22.87 -33.13 -8.54
N GLU A 354 23.89 -32.94 -9.36
CA GLU A 354 24.73 -31.75 -9.36
C GLU A 354 23.93 -30.50 -9.78
N GLN A 355 22.99 -30.64 -10.71
CA GLN A 355 22.09 -29.56 -11.11
C GLN A 355 21.08 -29.21 -10.01
N GLU A 356 20.49 -30.20 -9.34
CA GLU A 356 19.61 -29.97 -8.19
C GLU A 356 20.34 -29.24 -7.05
N ASP A 357 21.57 -29.66 -6.75
CA ASP A 357 22.40 -29.03 -5.72
C ASP A 357 22.76 -27.58 -6.09
N LEU A 358 23.08 -27.33 -7.37
CA LEU A 358 23.32 -25.98 -7.88
C LEU A 358 22.08 -25.09 -7.76
N VAL A 359 20.91 -25.59 -8.18
CA VAL A 359 19.64 -24.84 -8.07
C VAL A 359 19.33 -24.54 -6.61
N SER A 360 19.45 -25.53 -5.71
CA SER A 360 19.22 -25.36 -4.28
C SER A 360 20.15 -24.29 -3.67
N LYS A 361 21.45 -24.36 -3.98
CA LYS A 361 22.44 -23.37 -3.54
C LYS A 361 22.08 -21.96 -4.00
N VAL A 362 21.75 -21.79 -5.28
CA VAL A 362 21.45 -20.48 -5.87
C VAL A 362 20.13 -19.94 -5.34
N ALA A 363 19.06 -20.73 -5.42
CA ALA A 363 17.70 -20.36 -5.01
C ALA A 363 17.62 -19.99 -3.53
N SER A 364 18.43 -20.61 -2.66
CA SER A 364 18.50 -20.31 -1.22
C SER A 364 19.00 -18.90 -0.92
N ASN A 365 19.72 -18.28 -1.86
CA ASN A 365 20.33 -16.95 -1.70
C ASN A 365 19.61 -15.85 -2.48
N ILE A 366 18.54 -16.18 -3.22
CA ILE A 366 17.78 -15.23 -4.02
C ILE A 366 16.50 -14.85 -3.29
N TYR A 367 16.30 -13.55 -3.11
CA TYR A 367 15.10 -12.96 -2.54
C TYR A 367 14.43 -12.03 -3.54
N ARG A 368 13.16 -11.73 -3.27
CA ARG A 368 12.29 -10.96 -4.15
C ARG A 368 11.39 -10.02 -3.33
N PRO A 369 11.05 -8.82 -3.85
CA PRO A 369 10.41 -7.76 -3.06
C PRO A 369 9.02 -8.09 -2.47
N CYS A 370 8.35 -9.15 -2.94
CA CYS A 370 7.00 -9.51 -2.50
C CYS A 370 6.95 -10.34 -1.21
N CYS A 371 8.04 -10.99 -0.79
CA CYS A 371 8.04 -11.88 0.39
C CYS A 371 9.39 -11.89 1.14
N GLY A 372 9.39 -12.46 2.34
CA GLY A 372 10.60 -12.62 3.16
C GLY A 372 11.39 -13.92 2.91
N ASN A 373 10.81 -14.84 2.15
CA ASN A 373 11.37 -16.16 1.86
C ASN A 373 12.26 -16.14 0.61
N SER A 374 13.26 -17.03 0.57
CA SER A 374 14.14 -17.19 -0.59
C SER A 374 13.41 -17.91 -1.73
N THR A 375 14.03 -18.00 -2.92
CA THR A 375 13.47 -18.77 -4.05
C THR A 375 13.44 -20.27 -3.77
N ALA A 376 14.28 -20.78 -2.86
CA ALA A 376 14.22 -22.17 -2.39
C ALA A 376 12.98 -22.46 -1.52
N PHE A 377 12.26 -21.41 -1.07
CA PHE A 377 10.92 -21.51 -0.52
C PHE A 377 9.94 -20.77 -1.47
N PRO A 378 9.49 -21.44 -2.55
CA PRO A 378 8.67 -20.85 -3.60
C PRO A 378 7.19 -20.74 -3.21
N ASP A 379 6.89 -20.01 -2.14
CA ASP A 379 5.56 -19.81 -1.55
C ASP A 379 4.62 -18.88 -2.33
N CYS A 380 5.16 -18.15 -3.31
CA CYS A 380 4.41 -17.23 -4.16
C CYS A 380 4.72 -17.45 -5.65
N ASN A 381 3.87 -16.92 -6.53
CA ASN A 381 4.01 -17.04 -7.97
C ASN A 381 5.40 -16.63 -8.50
N HIS A 382 5.95 -15.51 -8.04
CA HIS A 382 7.28 -15.06 -8.44
C HIS A 382 8.40 -15.99 -7.99
N GLY A 383 8.27 -16.59 -6.80
CA GLY A 383 9.23 -17.56 -6.28
C GLY A 383 9.21 -18.85 -7.08
N MET A 384 8.01 -19.36 -7.33
CA MET A 384 7.80 -20.57 -8.14
C MET A 384 8.27 -20.37 -9.59
N ALA A 385 7.95 -19.21 -10.18
CA ALA A 385 8.41 -18.87 -11.51
C ALA A 385 9.94 -18.76 -11.59
N LEU A 386 10.56 -18.07 -10.64
CA LEU A 386 12.02 -17.93 -10.64
C LEU A 386 12.71 -19.27 -10.40
N LEU A 387 12.17 -20.12 -9.53
CA LEU A 387 12.65 -21.49 -9.35
C LEU A 387 12.62 -22.25 -10.67
N GLY A 388 11.49 -22.21 -11.39
CA GLY A 388 11.39 -22.83 -12.72
C GLY A 388 12.42 -22.29 -13.72
N VAL A 389 12.70 -20.98 -13.73
CA VAL A 389 13.79 -20.46 -14.58
C VAL A 389 15.14 -21.06 -14.19
N LEU A 390 15.48 -21.11 -12.90
CA LEU A 390 16.75 -21.64 -12.42
C LEU A 390 16.92 -23.13 -12.76
N GLU A 391 15.87 -23.92 -12.61
CA GLU A 391 15.84 -25.33 -13.01
C GLU A 391 16.10 -25.50 -14.52
N LEU A 392 15.40 -24.72 -15.35
CA LEU A 392 15.60 -24.77 -16.79
C LEU A 392 17.01 -24.32 -17.18
N MET A 393 17.57 -23.30 -16.51
CA MET A 393 18.96 -22.88 -16.70
C MET A 393 19.95 -23.98 -16.34
N ALA A 394 19.76 -24.65 -15.19
CA ALA A 394 20.63 -25.73 -14.75
C ALA A 394 20.64 -26.88 -15.76
N ALA A 395 19.46 -27.27 -16.25
CA ALA A 395 19.30 -28.30 -17.27
C ALA A 395 19.98 -27.97 -18.60
N ASN A 396 20.17 -26.68 -18.91
CA ASN A 396 20.88 -26.21 -20.09
C ASN A 396 22.37 -25.93 -19.82
N GLY A 397 22.88 -26.30 -18.65
CA GLY A 397 24.30 -26.22 -18.31
C GLY A 397 24.77 -24.86 -17.80
N ALA A 398 23.85 -23.99 -17.39
CA ALA A 398 24.21 -22.68 -16.83
C ALA A 398 24.94 -22.84 -15.48
N GLY A 399 25.96 -22.01 -15.25
CA GLY A 399 26.68 -21.94 -13.98
C GLY A 399 26.01 -21.03 -12.95
N GLU A 400 26.54 -21.04 -11.72
CA GLU A 400 26.06 -20.21 -10.59
C GLU A 400 26.01 -18.71 -10.94
N PHE A 401 27.04 -18.18 -11.60
CA PHE A 401 27.11 -16.77 -11.98
C PHE A 401 26.00 -16.38 -12.97
N GLU A 402 25.78 -17.20 -14.00
CA GLU A 402 24.75 -16.93 -15.02
C GLU A 402 23.35 -16.96 -14.41
N MET A 403 23.10 -17.88 -13.48
CA MET A 403 21.83 -17.97 -12.77
C MET A 403 21.55 -16.72 -11.91
N TYR A 404 22.53 -16.23 -11.16
CA TYR A 404 22.37 -14.99 -10.40
C TYR A 404 22.15 -13.80 -11.33
N ASP A 405 22.92 -13.67 -12.41
CA ASP A 405 22.76 -12.52 -13.31
C ASP A 405 21.39 -12.54 -14.00
N ALA A 406 20.94 -13.70 -14.48
CA ALA A 406 19.59 -13.85 -15.03
C ALA A 406 18.50 -13.52 -13.99
N ALA A 407 18.61 -14.04 -12.76
CA ALA A 407 17.65 -13.74 -11.70
C ALA A 407 17.59 -12.26 -11.34
N LYS A 408 18.73 -11.56 -11.36
CA LYS A 408 18.85 -10.10 -11.12
C LYS A 408 17.97 -9.34 -12.10
N TYR A 409 18.11 -9.63 -13.39
CA TYR A 409 17.31 -8.97 -14.42
C TYR A 409 15.85 -9.42 -14.44
N ILE A 410 15.55 -10.71 -14.27
CA ILE A 410 14.16 -11.20 -14.26
C ILE A 410 13.36 -10.54 -13.13
N ASN A 411 13.91 -10.52 -11.91
CA ASN A 411 13.26 -9.81 -10.81
C ASN A 411 13.14 -8.31 -11.07
N ALA A 412 14.09 -7.68 -11.78
CA ALA A 412 13.94 -6.28 -12.17
C ALA A 412 12.81 -6.03 -13.18
N PHE A 413 12.51 -6.99 -14.06
CA PHE A 413 11.34 -6.91 -14.94
C PHE A 413 10.01 -7.15 -14.21
N TRP A 414 10.00 -8.02 -13.18
CA TRP A 414 8.80 -8.29 -12.39
C TRP A 414 8.54 -7.26 -11.28
N PHE A 415 9.60 -6.64 -10.74
CA PHE A 415 9.54 -5.63 -9.69
C PHE A 415 10.25 -4.33 -10.07
N PRO A 416 9.91 -3.70 -11.21
CA PRO A 416 10.70 -2.62 -11.78
C PRO A 416 10.77 -1.37 -10.89
N SER A 417 9.75 -1.09 -10.09
CA SER A 417 9.80 0.00 -9.11
C SER A 417 10.79 -0.28 -7.97
N ASN A 418 10.79 -1.49 -7.41
CA ASN A 418 11.72 -1.84 -6.32
C ASN A 418 13.17 -1.92 -6.82
N TYR A 419 13.37 -2.46 -8.02
CA TYR A 419 14.71 -2.58 -8.59
C TYR A 419 15.26 -1.24 -9.08
N TYR A 420 14.40 -0.28 -9.40
CA TYR A 420 14.80 1.11 -9.61
C TYR A 420 15.38 1.72 -8.33
N ASP A 421 14.69 1.54 -7.18
CA ASP A 421 15.19 1.96 -5.87
C ASP A 421 16.53 1.27 -5.54
N ILE A 422 16.65 -0.04 -5.79
CA ILE A 422 17.91 -0.78 -5.60
C ILE A 422 19.04 -0.21 -6.46
N ALA A 423 18.79 0.09 -7.74
CA ALA A 423 19.77 0.68 -8.63
C ALA A 423 20.21 2.07 -8.15
N LEU A 424 19.27 2.93 -7.72
CA LEU A 424 19.60 4.22 -7.12
C LEU A 424 20.41 4.07 -5.85
N TYR A 425 20.09 3.09 -5.02
CA TYR A 425 20.80 2.84 -3.78
C TYR A 425 22.27 2.48 -4.05
N PHE A 426 22.55 1.53 -4.94
CA PHE A 426 23.94 1.19 -5.27
C PHE A 426 24.68 2.32 -5.98
N LYS A 427 23.98 3.08 -6.85
CA LYS A 427 24.58 4.22 -7.53
C LYS A 427 25.02 5.30 -6.55
N ASN A 428 24.19 5.61 -5.55
CA ASN A 428 24.45 6.69 -4.61
C ASN A 428 25.26 6.26 -3.39
N LYS A 429 25.17 4.99 -2.98
CA LYS A 429 25.91 4.47 -1.83
C LYS A 429 27.32 4.03 -2.21
N ASP A 430 27.46 3.32 -3.33
CA ASP A 430 28.69 2.63 -3.71
C ASP A 430 29.28 3.15 -5.04
N GLY A 431 28.64 4.11 -5.70
CA GLY A 431 29.09 4.64 -6.99
C GLY A 431 28.89 3.68 -8.18
N LYS A 432 28.25 2.52 -7.96
CA LYS A 432 28.12 1.45 -8.97
C LYS A 432 26.85 1.61 -9.80
N ASP A 433 26.99 1.54 -11.12
CA ASP A 433 25.84 1.34 -12.01
C ASP A 433 25.26 -0.07 -11.80
N TYR A 434 23.95 -0.24 -11.99
CA TYR A 434 23.24 -1.49 -11.67
C TYR A 434 23.81 -2.71 -12.41
N LYS A 435 24.23 -2.50 -13.67
CA LYS A 435 24.91 -3.55 -14.46
C LYS A 435 26.20 -4.07 -13.81
N ASP A 436 26.87 -3.24 -13.01
CA ASP A 436 28.14 -3.51 -12.35
C ASP A 436 27.96 -3.95 -10.88
N VAL A 437 26.70 -4.03 -10.41
CA VAL A 437 26.37 -4.55 -9.08
C VAL A 437 26.43 -6.08 -9.11
N ASP A 438 27.12 -6.65 -8.11
CA ASP A 438 27.16 -8.08 -7.89
C ASP A 438 25.73 -8.64 -7.74
N ALA A 439 25.39 -9.63 -8.56
CA ALA A 439 24.03 -10.12 -8.66
C ALA A 439 23.57 -10.81 -7.37
N LYS A 440 24.46 -11.54 -6.70
CA LYS A 440 24.16 -12.22 -5.43
C LYS A 440 23.88 -11.20 -4.32
N LEU A 441 24.63 -10.10 -4.27
CA LEU A 441 24.37 -8.98 -3.37
C LEU A 441 23.04 -8.30 -3.67
N ALA A 442 22.76 -7.97 -4.93
CA ALA A 442 21.51 -7.32 -5.33
C ALA A 442 20.28 -8.17 -5.00
N LEU A 443 20.37 -9.49 -5.19
CA LEU A 443 19.30 -10.46 -4.92
C LEU A 443 19.23 -10.87 -3.44
N GLY A 444 20.20 -10.48 -2.63
CA GLY A 444 20.33 -10.92 -1.24
C GLY A 444 19.19 -10.45 -0.34
N LYS A 445 19.06 -11.09 0.82
CA LYS A 445 17.99 -10.86 1.80
C LYS A 445 17.86 -9.39 2.20
N ASP A 446 18.98 -8.72 2.46
CA ASP A 446 18.99 -7.36 2.98
C ASP A 446 18.70 -6.29 1.92
N ILE A 447 18.65 -6.67 0.64
CA ILE A 447 18.41 -5.77 -0.48
C ILE A 447 17.06 -6.07 -1.14
N SER A 448 16.83 -7.32 -1.55
CA SER A 448 15.69 -7.68 -2.40
C SER A 448 14.54 -8.36 -1.67
N SER A 449 14.65 -8.76 -0.40
CA SER A 449 13.47 -9.27 0.33
C SER A 449 12.44 -8.16 0.59
N ALA A 450 11.23 -8.54 1.00
CA ALA A 450 10.19 -7.58 1.40
C ALA A 450 10.68 -6.55 2.45
N PHE A 451 11.57 -6.95 3.36
CA PHE A 451 12.18 -6.05 4.35
C PHE A 451 13.42 -5.33 3.80
N GLY A 452 14.18 -5.98 2.94
CA GLY A 452 15.36 -5.41 2.29
C GLY A 452 15.01 -4.18 1.45
N VAL A 453 13.97 -4.29 0.61
CA VAL A 453 13.54 -3.17 -0.24
C VAL A 453 13.01 -1.98 0.57
N GLN A 454 12.43 -2.23 1.75
CA GLN A 454 12.01 -1.17 2.66
C GLN A 454 13.23 -0.45 3.27
N THR A 455 14.28 -1.20 3.59
CA THR A 455 15.55 -0.65 4.11
C THR A 455 16.24 0.20 3.04
N VAL A 456 16.32 -0.29 1.81
CA VAL A 456 16.80 0.45 0.63
C VAL A 456 16.03 1.76 0.46
N LYS A 457 14.70 1.70 0.46
CA LYS A 457 13.84 2.87 0.29
C LYS A 457 13.96 3.88 1.43
N LYS A 458 14.07 3.41 2.66
CA LYS A 458 14.32 4.24 3.84
C LYS A 458 15.65 4.99 3.69
N TRP A 459 16.73 4.29 3.33
CA TRP A 459 18.04 4.91 3.10
C TRP A 459 17.99 6.00 2.03
N LEU A 460 17.33 5.73 0.89
CA LEU A 460 17.16 6.73 -0.17
C LEU A 460 16.42 7.98 0.33
N THR A 461 15.34 7.78 1.08
CA THR A 461 14.54 8.86 1.66
C THR A 461 15.35 9.70 2.65
N GLU A 462 16.11 9.07 3.52
CA GLU A 462 17.01 9.74 4.49
C GLU A 462 18.11 10.55 3.80
N LYS A 463 18.55 10.13 2.62
CA LYS A 463 19.52 10.85 1.79
C LYS A 463 18.88 11.91 0.88
N GLY A 464 17.56 12.11 0.95
CA GLY A 464 16.84 13.06 0.10
C GLY A 464 16.77 12.64 -1.37
N ILE A 465 17.01 11.36 -1.68
CA ILE A 465 16.94 10.80 -3.02
C ILE A 465 15.51 10.28 -3.23
N VAL A 466 14.64 11.18 -3.70
CA VAL A 466 13.21 10.88 -3.95
C VAL A 466 12.95 10.98 -5.45
N GLU A 467 13.48 10.03 -6.20
CA GLU A 467 13.23 9.90 -7.64
C GLU A 467 12.13 8.87 -7.87
N GLN A 468 11.10 9.24 -8.63
CA GLN A 468 10.03 8.32 -8.98
C GLN A 468 10.43 7.48 -10.20
N PRO A 469 10.19 6.16 -10.20
CA PRO A 469 10.37 5.37 -11.41
C PRO A 469 9.41 5.85 -12.51
N PRO A 470 9.78 5.69 -13.80
CA PRO A 470 8.86 5.90 -14.91
C PRO A 470 7.54 5.12 -14.72
N LYS A 471 6.41 5.67 -15.19
CA LYS A 471 5.10 5.01 -15.12
C LYS A 471 5.16 3.64 -15.81
N GLN A 472 4.70 2.59 -15.10
CA GLN A 472 4.77 1.20 -15.55
C GLN A 472 3.41 0.66 -16.02
N LYS A 473 3.46 -0.35 -16.90
CA LYS A 473 2.36 -1.26 -17.21
C LYS A 473 2.75 -2.64 -16.66
N GLY A 474 1.96 -3.23 -15.76
CA GLY A 474 2.20 -4.58 -15.24
C GLY A 474 1.47 -4.86 -13.93
N GLY A 475 0.69 -5.94 -13.88
CA GLY A 475 0.03 -6.46 -12.69
C GLY A 475 0.62 -7.81 -12.28
N CYS A 476 0.49 -8.18 -11.00
CA CYS A 476 1.14 -9.36 -10.41
C CYS A 476 0.24 -10.61 -10.29
N GLY A 477 -0.99 -10.59 -10.81
CA GLY A 477 -1.98 -11.67 -10.63
C GLY A 477 -2.63 -12.13 -11.93
N VAL A 478 -3.12 -13.36 -11.94
CA VAL A 478 -4.00 -13.97 -12.97
C VAL A 478 -5.37 -14.23 -12.41
#